data_AF-A0A9D3TEB9-F1
#
_entry.id   AF-A0A9D3TEB9-F1
#
_cell.length_a   1.000
_cell.length_b   1.000
_cell.length_c   1.000
_cell.angle_alpha   90.00
_cell.angle_beta   90.00
_cell.angle_gamma   90.00
#
_symmetry.space_group_name_H-M   'P 1'
#
loop_
_entity.id
_entity.type
_entity.pdbx_description
1 polymer ?
#
loop_
_entity_poly.entity_id
_entity_poly.type
_entity_poly.pdbx_seq_one_letter_code
_entity_poly.pdbx_strand_id
1 'polypeptide(L)'
;MSAVFSRNQGSLERFLIGCFSNSYSELSTRNKITAIEKDLDTEDISFLKNYKQTLVRAQCTLQDPELLSGALIDVAKHLGNLKFRVWEKMLGIVQYSE
;
A
#
# COMPACT_ATOMS: atom_id res chain seq x y z
N MET A 1 30.04 8.66 -3.68
CA MET A 1 29.07 8.97 -2.60
C MET A 1 27.72 9.52 -3.08
N SER A 2 27.32 9.36 -4.36
CA SER A 2 26.06 9.94 -4.89
C SER A 2 24.87 8.97 -4.93
N ALA A 3 25.08 7.67 -4.68
CA ALA A 3 24.06 6.64 -4.96
C ALA A 3 23.04 6.39 -3.83
N VAL A 4 23.25 6.94 -2.63
CA VAL A 4 22.38 6.67 -1.46
C VAL A 4 21.19 7.64 -1.40
N PHE A 5 21.33 8.85 -1.95
CA PHE A 5 20.29 9.87 -1.88
C PHE A 5 19.15 9.65 -2.89
N SER A 6 19.43 9.03 -4.04
CA SER A 6 18.40 8.65 -5.03
C SER A 6 17.55 7.44 -4.63
N ARG A 7 17.94 6.67 -3.60
CA ARG A 7 17.22 5.45 -3.19
C ARG A 7 15.95 5.72 -2.36
N ASN A 8 15.88 6.83 -1.63
CA ASN A 8 14.73 7.12 -0.77
C ASN A 8 13.53 7.73 -1.53
N GLN A 9 13.75 8.43 -2.65
CA GLN A 9 12.67 9.07 -3.41
C GLN A 9 11.80 8.03 -4.13
N GLY A 10 12.42 7.00 -4.72
CA GLY A 10 11.69 5.86 -5.30
C GLY A 10 11.00 4.96 -4.27
N SER A 11 11.35 5.07 -2.98
CA SER A 11 10.68 4.32 -1.90
C SER A 11 9.34 4.95 -1.52
N LEU A 12 9.26 6.28 -1.49
CA LEU A 12 8.03 7.01 -1.20
C LEU A 12 7.01 6.89 -2.35
N GLU A 13 7.47 6.96 -3.60
CA GLU A 13 6.59 6.78 -4.76
C GLU A 13 5.98 5.37 -4.79
N ARG A 14 6.78 4.32 -4.53
CA ARG A 14 6.28 2.94 -4.43
C ARG A 14 5.30 2.76 -3.27
N PHE A 15 5.57 3.41 -2.13
CA PHE A 15 4.66 3.41 -0.99
C PHE A 15 3.31 4.06 -1.34
N LEU A 16 3.32 5.26 -1.93
CA LEU A 16 2.12 5.95 -2.35
C LEU A 16 1.32 5.14 -3.38
N ILE A 17 1.98 4.59 -4.41
CA ILE A 17 1.35 3.72 -5.41
C ILE A 17 0.67 2.52 -4.73
N GLY A 18 1.34 1.89 -3.75
CA GLY A 18 0.77 0.80 -2.97
C GLY A 18 -0.47 1.22 -2.16
N CYS A 19 -0.42 2.36 -1.47
CA CYS A 19 -1.55 2.91 -0.73
C CYS A 19 -2.75 3.22 -1.63
N PHE A 20 -2.52 3.84 -2.79
CA PHE A 20 -3.58 4.13 -3.76
C PHE A 20 -4.19 2.85 -4.33
N SER A 21 -3.37 1.88 -4.72
CA SER A 21 -3.83 0.58 -5.23
C SER A 21 -4.71 -0.15 -4.21
N ASN A 22 -4.29 -0.18 -2.93
CA ASN A 22 -5.06 -0.80 -1.85
C ASN A 22 -6.37 -0.04 -1.55
N SER A 23 -6.34 1.30 -1.54
CA SER A 23 -7.56 2.09 -1.36
C SER A 23 -8.57 1.87 -2.50
N TYR A 24 -8.06 1.71 -3.74
CA TYR A 24 -8.88 1.45 -4.90
C TYR A 24 -9.48 0.04 -4.89
N SER A 25 -8.71 -0.98 -4.48
CA SER A 25 -9.20 -2.35 -4.35
C SER A 25 -10.27 -2.46 -3.25
N GLU A 26 -10.09 -1.76 -2.12
CA GLU A 26 -11.05 -1.70 -1.02
C GLU A 26 -12.36 -1.01 -1.45
N LEU A 27 -12.26 0.14 -2.12
CA LEU A 27 -13.42 0.83 -2.69
C LEU A 27 -14.16 -0.02 -3.74
N SER A 28 -13.41 -0.68 -4.62
CA SER A 28 -13.95 -1.60 -5.64
C SER A 28 -14.72 -2.76 -5.00
N THR A 29 -14.16 -3.34 -3.94
CA THR A 29 -14.79 -4.42 -3.18
C THR A 29 -16.07 -3.95 -2.50
N ARG A 30 -16.03 -2.78 -1.85
CA ARG A 30 -17.21 -2.15 -1.23
C ARG A 30 -18.32 -1.91 -2.25
N ASN A 31 -17.99 -1.36 -3.42
CA ASN A 31 -18.96 -1.09 -4.48
C ASN A 31 -19.64 -2.38 -5.00
N LYS A 32 -18.88 -3.48 -5.12
CA LYS A 32 -19.44 -4.78 -5.51
C LYS A 32 -20.43 -5.31 -4.47
N ILE A 33 -20.08 -5.22 -3.18
CA ILE A 33 -20.94 -5.64 -2.08
C ILE A 33 -22.26 -4.85 -2.11
N THR A 34 -22.19 -3.52 -2.17
CA THR A 34 -23.38 -2.67 -2.22
C THR A 34 -24.26 -2.94 -3.45
N ALA A 35 -23.67 -3.29 -4.58
CA ALA A 35 -24.45 -3.66 -5.77
C ALA A 35 -25.20 -4.99 -5.57
N ILE A 36 -24.58 -5.98 -4.92
CA ILE A 36 -25.21 -7.26 -4.61
C ILE A 36 -26.31 -7.09 -3.56
N GLU A 37 -26.07 -6.27 -2.53
CA GLU A 37 -27.09 -5.94 -1.52
C GLU A 37 -28.34 -5.34 -2.18
N LYS A 38 -28.15 -4.42 -3.14
CA LYS A 38 -29.28 -3.86 -3.91
C LYS A 38 -30.00 -4.89 -4.76
N ASP A 39 -29.27 -5.81 -5.40
CA ASP A 39 -29.88 -6.89 -6.18
C ASP A 39 -30.72 -7.79 -5.26
N LEU A 40 -30.23 -8.08 -4.04
CA LEU A 40 -30.93 -8.88 -3.04
C LEU A 40 -32.15 -8.17 -2.41
N ASP A 41 -32.16 -6.85 -2.37
CA ASP A 41 -33.27 -6.03 -1.87
C ASP A 41 -34.43 -5.91 -2.89
N THR A 42 -34.27 -6.45 -4.11
CA THR A 42 -35.34 -6.47 -5.12
C THR A 42 -36.39 -7.55 -4.84
N GLU A 43 -37.59 -7.39 -5.41
CA GLU A 43 -38.64 -8.41 -5.34
C GLU A 43 -38.15 -9.78 -5.82
N ASP A 44 -38.55 -10.86 -5.13
CA ASP A 44 -38.05 -12.23 -5.35
C ASP A 44 -38.05 -12.67 -6.82
N ILE A 45 -39.11 -12.36 -7.58
CA ILE A 45 -39.23 -12.73 -9.00
C ILE A 45 -38.19 -11.96 -9.85
N SER A 46 -37.98 -10.68 -9.54
CA SER A 46 -37.02 -9.82 -10.22
C SER A 46 -35.58 -10.24 -9.90
N PHE A 47 -35.30 -10.60 -8.64
CA PHE A 47 -34.02 -11.16 -8.23
C PHE A 47 -33.74 -12.49 -8.95
N LEU A 48 -34.68 -13.43 -8.94
CA LEU A 48 -34.52 -14.75 -9.58
C LEU A 48 -34.27 -14.64 -11.08
N LYS A 49 -34.88 -13.67 -11.76
CA LYS A 49 -34.64 -13.40 -13.19
C LYS A 49 -33.19 -12.94 -13.46
N ASN A 50 -32.61 -12.18 -12.52
CA ASN A 50 -31.28 -11.59 -12.64
C ASN A 50 -30.17 -12.36 -11.89
N TYR A 51 -30.51 -13.45 -11.21
CA TYR A 51 -29.62 -14.23 -10.35
C TYR A 51 -28.27 -14.60 -11.01
N LYS A 52 -28.29 -15.01 -12.29
CA LYS A 52 -27.05 -15.32 -13.03
C LYS A 52 -26.10 -14.13 -13.13
N GLN A 53 -26.65 -12.93 -13.29
CA GLN A 53 -25.88 -11.70 -13.38
C GLN A 53 -25.31 -11.31 -12.01
N THR A 54 -26.11 -11.49 -10.95
CA THR A 54 -25.64 -11.31 -9.56
C THR A 54 -24.52 -12.30 -9.21
N LEU A 55 -24.60 -13.57 -9.65
CA LEU A 55 -23.52 -14.55 -9.47
C LEU A 55 -22.20 -14.11 -10.13
N VAL A 56 -22.25 -13.68 -11.39
CA VAL A 56 -21.06 -13.19 -12.11
C VAL A 56 -20.46 -11.97 -11.39
N ARG A 57 -21.30 -11.10 -10.82
CA ARG A 57 -20.85 -9.92 -10.06
C ARG A 57 -20.26 -10.27 -8.70
N ALA A 58 -20.80 -11.31 -8.04
CA ALA A 58 -20.32 -11.85 -6.78
C ALA A 58 -19.01 -12.62 -6.92
N GLN A 59 -18.71 -13.13 -8.12
CA GLN A 59 -17.43 -13.76 -8.42
C GLN A 59 -16.30 -12.75 -8.23
N CYS A 60 -15.57 -12.90 -7.13
CA CYS A 60 -14.41 -12.09 -6.82
C CYS A 60 -13.14 -12.90 -7.09
N THR A 61 -12.34 -12.45 -8.06
CA THR A 61 -10.93 -12.82 -8.15
C THR A 61 -10.18 -12.00 -7.11
N LEU A 62 -10.01 -12.57 -5.93
CA LEU A 62 -9.02 -12.09 -4.95
C LEU A 62 -7.64 -12.28 -5.57
N GLN A 63 -7.03 -11.20 -6.06
CA GLN A 63 -5.58 -11.19 -6.18
C GLN A 63 -5.04 -11.21 -4.76
N ASP A 64 -4.06 -12.08 -4.51
CA ASP A 64 -3.35 -12.07 -3.24
C ASP A 64 -2.90 -10.62 -2.99
N PRO A 65 -3.25 -10.01 -1.84
CA PRO A 65 -2.74 -8.70 -1.53
C PRO A 65 -1.21 -8.81 -1.58
N GLU A 66 -0.57 -8.13 -2.53
CA GLU A 66 0.88 -7.98 -2.52
C GLU A 66 1.21 -7.33 -1.18
N LEU A 67 1.66 -8.14 -0.23
CA LEU A 67 2.28 -7.67 1.00
C LEU A 67 3.33 -6.67 0.54
N LEU A 68 3.11 -5.39 0.87
CA LEU A 68 4.04 -4.31 0.57
C LEU A 68 5.31 -4.57 1.40
N SER A 69 6.11 -5.53 0.98
CA SER A 69 7.33 -6.00 1.64
C SER A 69 8.43 -4.94 1.61
N GLY A 70 8.18 -3.78 0.98
CA GLY A 70 9.00 -2.59 1.03
C GLY A 70 8.39 -1.40 1.81
N ALA A 71 7.17 -1.52 2.35
CA ALA A 71 6.53 -0.47 3.16
C ALA A 71 6.91 -0.54 4.65
N LEU A 72 7.40 -1.69 5.11
CA LEU A 72 7.91 -1.86 6.47
C LEU A 72 9.31 -1.25 6.56
N ILE A 73 9.41 -0.12 7.25
CA ILE A 73 10.69 0.47 7.63
C ILE A 73 11.31 -0.43 8.70
N ASP A 74 12.45 -1.04 8.39
CA ASP A 74 13.29 -1.67 9.40
C ASP A 74 13.85 -0.59 10.34
N VAL A 75 13.23 -0.49 11.52
CA VAL A 75 13.55 0.49 12.55
C VAL A 75 15.00 0.36 13.00
N ALA A 76 15.53 -0.86 13.12
CA ALA A 76 16.91 -1.08 13.57
C ALA A 76 17.92 -0.58 12.51
N LYS A 77 17.68 -0.90 11.24
CA LYS A 77 18.49 -0.42 10.12
C LYS A 77 18.43 1.11 9.98
N HIS A 78 17.25 1.70 10.15
CA HIS A 78 17.09 3.15 10.06
C HIS A 78 17.79 3.89 11.20
N LEU A 79 17.64 3.41 12.44
CA LEU A 79 18.33 3.96 13.61
C LEU A 79 19.85 3.83 13.51
N GLY A 80 20.37 2.73 12.94
CA GLY A 80 21.79 2.57 12.64
C GLY A 80 22.32 3.63 11.68
N ASN A 81 21.61 3.87 10.58
CA ASN A 81 21.95 4.91 9.60
C ASN A 81 21.88 6.33 10.20
N LEU A 82 20.95 6.56 11.13
CA LEU A 82 20.83 7.85 11.83
C LEU A 82 22.06 8.11 12.72
N LYS A 83 22.46 7.14 13.54
CA LYS A 83 23.66 7.25 14.38
C LYS A 83 24.91 7.51 13.53
N PHE A 84 25.05 6.81 12.41
CA PHE A 84 26.17 7.00 11.48
C PHE A 84 26.22 8.42 10.90
N ARG A 85 25.09 8.96 10.42
CA ARG A 85 25.03 10.36 9.90
C ARG A 85 25.34 11.41 10.96
N VAL A 86 24.91 11.18 12.20
CA VAL A 86 25.21 12.09 13.31
C VAL A 86 26.71 12.09 13.60
N TRP A 87 27.34 10.91 13.62
CA TRP A 87 28.78 10.76 13.82
C TRP A 87 29.61 11.40 12.70
N GLU A 88 29.27 11.20 11.42
CA GLU A 88 29.95 11.87 10.30
C GLU A 88 29.87 13.41 10.40
N LYS A 89 28.71 13.94 10.79
CA LYS A 89 28.55 15.38 11.02
C LYS A 89 29.41 15.87 12.18
N MET A 90 29.50 15.10 13.27
CA MET A 90 30.37 15.42 14.40
C MET A 90 31.83 15.45 13.97
N LEU A 91 32.28 14.47 13.18
CA LEU A 91 33.67 14.42 12.69
C LEU A 91 34.03 15.64 11.82
N GLY A 92 33.09 16.15 11.02
CA GLY A 92 33.30 17.37 10.23
C GLY A 92 33.32 18.67 11.04
N ILE A 93 32.82 18.66 12.27
CA ILE A 93 32.82 19.82 13.19
C ILE A 93 34.06 19.79 14.11
N VAL A 94 34.56 18.60 14.43
CA VAL A 94 35.76 18.43 15.26
C VAL A 94 36.99 18.84 14.44
N GLN A 95 37.43 20.08 14.64
CA GLN A 95 38.79 20.48 14.27
C GLN A 95 39.74 19.90 15.31
N TYR A 96 40.68 19.06 14.87
CA TYR A 96 41.80 18.64 15.71
C TYR A 96 42.71 19.84 15.92
N SER A 97 42.74 20.37 17.14
CA SER A 97 43.84 21.23 17.58
C SER A 97 45.04 20.33 17.84
N GLU A 98 46.12 20.51 17.09
CA GLU A 98 47.45 19.99 17.45
C GLU A 98 47.93 20.55 18.80
#